data_AF-A0A2V2YP15-F1
#
_entry.id   AF-A0A2V2YP15-F1
#
_cell.length_a   1.000
_cell.length_b   1.000
_cell.length_c   1.000
_cell.angle_alpha   90.00
_cell.angle_beta   90.00
_cell.angle_gamma   90.00
#
_symmetry.space_group_name_H-M   'P 1'
#
loop_
_entity.id
_entity.type
_entity.pdbx_description
1 polymer ?
#
loop_
_entity_poly.entity_id
_entity_poly.type
_entity_poly.pdbx_seq_one_letter_code
_entity_poly.pdbx_strand_id
1 'polypeptide(L)'
;MEGYLVKKKFSEIDLSDSFFDSLKSDYSEFEDWFKRKNSEEAYLLHKDCKVEGFLYFKIESGTIKDITPHIECNKALKIGTMKINPHKTRLGERFIKKALDHALVEDVDVCYVTVFDKHQTLVNLFKKYGFTLHGTKDTQNGQELVLVKNLNEDKNDIILNYPLISTYDADKYILAIYPEYHSSMFPDSILNNESVDILEDVSYTNSIHKIYVTRMPVNRASRGDIFVMYRTADKGKTAEYSSVVTSVCVVEEVKSQNEFADFEEFYTYATKYSIFDRSDLELWYRKGKCFTVKMTYNAALSRRLIRQKLIDNLRIGDRQMRWSFFELTDGQFRNIIEEGGISERIIID
;
A
#
# COMPACT_ATOMS: atom_id res chain seq x y z
N MET A 1 -19.73 9.28 -1.44
CA MET A 1 -18.50 8.47 -1.42
C MET A 1 -17.87 8.61 -0.04
N GLU A 2 -18.40 7.87 0.92
CA GLU A 2 -17.82 7.79 2.26
C GLU A 2 -16.69 6.75 2.25
N GLY A 3 -15.62 6.99 3.01
CA GLY A 3 -14.57 5.98 3.15
C GLY A 3 -13.47 5.95 2.08
N TYR A 4 -13.48 6.92 1.14
CA TYR A 4 -12.47 7.03 0.09
C TYR A 4 -11.61 8.27 0.20
N LEU A 5 -10.35 8.12 -0.21
CA LEU A 5 -9.48 9.26 -0.48
C LEU A 5 -9.96 9.97 -1.75
N VAL A 6 -10.51 11.17 -1.57
CA VAL A 6 -10.94 12.05 -2.66
C VAL A 6 -9.89 13.14 -2.83
N LYS A 7 -9.46 13.37 -4.07
CA LYS A 7 -8.60 14.50 -4.41
C LYS A 7 -9.49 15.74 -4.57
N LYS A 8 -9.18 16.82 -3.86
CA LYS A 8 -9.88 18.12 -3.99
C LYS A 8 -8.89 19.25 -4.05
N LYS A 9 -9.28 20.35 -4.69
CA LYS A 9 -8.52 21.60 -4.60
C LYS A 9 -8.67 22.21 -3.21
N PHE A 10 -7.66 22.92 -2.74
CA PHE A 10 -7.77 23.66 -1.46
C PHE A 10 -8.96 24.63 -1.47
N SER A 11 -9.28 25.23 -2.62
CA SER A 11 -10.45 26.10 -2.81
C SER A 11 -11.80 25.45 -2.51
N GLU A 12 -11.86 24.11 -2.53
CA GLU A 12 -13.09 23.31 -2.37
C GLU A 12 -13.21 22.70 -0.97
N ILE A 13 -12.24 22.95 -0.10
CA ILE A 13 -12.17 22.38 1.24
C ILE A 13 -12.67 23.40 2.25
N ASP A 14 -13.61 22.99 3.08
CA ASP A 14 -14.10 23.81 4.17
C ASP A 14 -13.08 23.86 5.32
N LEU A 15 -12.32 24.96 5.36
CA LEU A 15 -11.34 25.23 6.42
C LEU A 15 -11.99 25.54 7.78
N SER A 16 -13.32 25.74 7.83
CA SER A 16 -14.06 25.92 9.09
C SER A 16 -14.41 24.60 9.79
N ASP A 17 -14.18 23.45 9.15
CA ASP A 17 -14.35 22.15 9.78
C ASP A 17 -13.41 22.01 11.00
N SER A 18 -13.98 21.60 12.13
CA SER A 18 -13.28 21.34 13.41
C SER A 18 -12.07 20.41 13.28
N PHE A 19 -12.02 19.58 12.24
CA PHE A 19 -10.85 18.78 11.89
C PHE A 19 -9.57 19.64 11.80
N PHE A 20 -9.65 20.87 11.30
CA PHE A 20 -8.49 21.73 11.09
C PHE A 20 -8.09 22.56 12.32
N ASP A 21 -8.91 22.59 13.38
CA ASP A 21 -8.66 23.44 14.55
C ASP A 21 -7.31 23.17 15.22
N SER A 22 -6.95 21.89 15.36
CA SER A 22 -5.63 21.52 15.92
C SER A 22 -4.47 21.91 15.00
N LEU A 23 -4.64 21.93 13.67
CA LEU A 23 -3.62 22.42 12.75
C LEU A 23 -3.46 23.94 12.85
N LYS A 24 -4.56 24.68 13.01
CA LYS A 24 -4.53 26.13 13.25
C LYS A 24 -3.88 26.47 14.59
N SER A 25 -4.09 25.63 15.62
CA SER A 25 -3.45 25.80 16.92
C SER A 25 -1.95 25.49 16.88
N ASP A 26 -1.53 24.54 16.04
CA ASP A 26 -0.13 24.12 15.93
C ASP A 26 0.70 25.04 15.04
N TYR A 27 0.08 25.67 14.03
CA TYR A 27 0.73 26.55 13.08
C TYR A 27 -0.05 27.86 12.97
N SER A 28 0.50 28.94 13.53
CA SER A 28 -0.14 30.26 13.56
C SER A 28 -0.47 30.80 12.15
N GLU A 29 0.33 30.43 11.15
CA GLU A 29 0.17 30.77 9.74
C GLU A 29 -0.68 29.80 8.93
N PHE A 30 -1.28 28.77 9.54
CA PHE A 30 -1.94 27.67 8.82
C PHE A 30 -3.02 28.18 7.85
N GLU A 31 -3.86 29.11 8.29
CA GLU A 31 -4.96 29.62 7.45
C GLU A 31 -4.43 30.38 6.23
N ASP A 32 -3.39 31.19 6.41
CA ASP A 32 -2.78 31.93 5.32
C ASP A 32 -2.02 30.99 4.37
N TRP A 33 -1.34 29.98 4.91
CA TRP A 33 -0.74 28.92 4.13
C TRP A 33 -1.78 28.19 3.28
N PHE A 34 -2.91 27.81 3.89
CA PHE A 34 -4.01 27.12 3.22
C PHE A 34 -4.58 27.95 2.06
N LYS A 35 -4.82 29.26 2.30
CA LYS A 35 -5.28 30.20 1.28
C LYS A 35 -4.28 30.37 0.13
N ARG A 36 -2.97 30.39 0.40
CA ARG A 36 -1.95 30.45 -0.66
C ARG A 36 -1.94 29.20 -1.54
N LYS A 37 -2.41 28.07 -1.02
CA LYS A 37 -2.48 26.78 -1.71
C LYS A 37 -3.77 26.57 -2.51
N ASN A 38 -4.58 27.62 -2.70
CA ASN A 38 -5.92 27.56 -3.31
C ASN A 38 -6.03 26.73 -4.60
N SER A 39 -5.04 26.82 -5.51
CA SER A 39 -5.05 26.10 -6.79
C SER A 39 -4.43 24.71 -6.74
N GLU A 40 -3.79 24.34 -5.63
CA GLU A 40 -3.18 23.04 -5.42
C GLU A 40 -4.23 22.04 -4.91
N GLU A 41 -3.85 20.76 -4.90
CA GLU A 41 -4.75 19.66 -4.56
C GLU A 41 -4.25 18.90 -3.33
N ALA A 42 -5.19 18.40 -2.54
CA ALA A 42 -4.95 17.53 -1.40
C ALA A 42 -5.90 16.32 -1.44
N TYR A 43 -5.53 15.25 -0.74
CA TYR A 43 -6.41 14.11 -0.51
C TYR A 43 -7.15 14.28 0.80
N LEU A 44 -8.46 14.08 0.78
CA LEU A 44 -9.32 14.05 1.95
C LEU A 44 -9.97 12.69 2.09
N LEU A 45 -10.13 12.27 3.34
CA LEU A 45 -11.02 11.18 3.69
C LEU A 45 -12.24 11.78 4.40
N HIS A 46 -13.43 11.46 3.90
CA HIS A 46 -14.68 11.80 4.55
C HIS A 46 -15.37 10.57 5.12
N LYS A 47 -15.93 10.70 6.32
CA LYS A 47 -16.80 9.72 6.96
C LYS A 47 -17.95 10.44 7.67
N ASP A 48 -19.18 9.98 7.49
CA ASP A 48 -20.37 10.59 8.09
C ASP A 48 -20.42 12.12 7.87
N CYS A 49 -20.12 12.55 6.64
CA CYS A 49 -19.98 13.96 6.22
C CYS A 49 -18.90 14.80 6.93
N LYS A 50 -18.03 14.21 7.75
CA LYS A 50 -16.91 14.90 8.43
C LYS A 50 -15.57 14.59 7.78
N VAL A 51 -14.63 15.52 7.85
CA VAL A 51 -13.24 15.24 7.46
C VAL A 51 -12.58 14.38 8.54
N GLU A 52 -12.06 13.22 8.15
CA GLU A 52 -11.35 12.30 9.04
C GLU A 52 -9.85 12.18 8.73
N GLY A 53 -9.45 12.62 7.54
CA GLY A 53 -8.04 12.64 7.16
C GLY A 53 -7.75 13.64 6.06
N PHE A 54 -6.54 14.19 6.09
CA PHE A 54 -6.03 15.17 5.15
C PHE A 54 -4.57 14.88 4.84
N LEU A 55 -4.24 14.78 3.54
CA LEU A 55 -2.90 14.57 3.03
C LEU A 55 -2.61 15.60 1.95
N TYR A 56 -1.59 16.39 2.19
CA TYR A 56 -1.02 17.27 1.19
C TYR A 56 0.46 16.95 1.06
N PHE A 57 0.90 16.78 -0.18
CA PHE A 57 2.31 16.63 -0.53
C PHE A 57 2.60 17.42 -1.81
N LYS A 58 3.87 17.71 -2.04
CA LYS A 58 4.36 18.38 -3.24
C LYS A 58 5.74 17.88 -3.63
N ILE A 59 6.08 18.08 -4.89
CA ILE A 59 7.41 17.81 -5.42
C ILE A 59 8.29 19.04 -5.25
N GLU A 60 9.52 18.81 -4.80
CA GLU A 60 10.58 19.80 -4.72
C GLU A 60 11.80 19.29 -5.49
N SER A 61 12.52 20.20 -6.15
CA SER A 61 13.68 19.88 -6.98
C SER A 61 14.95 20.49 -6.37
N GLY A 62 16.02 19.71 -6.38
CA GLY A 62 17.33 20.06 -5.84
C GLY A 62 17.43 19.90 -4.31
N THR A 63 18.61 20.24 -3.80
CA THR A 63 18.94 20.18 -2.36
C THR A 63 17.96 21.00 -1.52
N ILE A 64 17.45 20.39 -0.45
CA ILE A 64 16.58 21.04 0.53
C ILE A 64 17.45 21.70 1.60
N LYS A 65 17.50 23.04 1.57
CA LYS A 65 18.41 23.86 2.38
C LYS A 65 17.78 24.49 3.63
N ASP A 66 16.45 24.42 3.76
CA ASP A 66 15.70 24.97 4.90
C ASP A 66 15.61 23.98 6.09
N ILE A 67 16.50 23.00 6.14
CA ILE A 67 16.56 21.89 7.11
C ILE A 67 18.01 21.67 7.52
N THR A 68 18.25 21.32 8.78
CA THR A 68 19.60 21.03 9.31
C THR A 68 19.70 19.58 9.78
N PRO A 69 20.62 18.75 9.24
CA PRO A 69 21.46 19.03 8.05
C PRO A 69 20.62 19.08 6.76
N HIS A 70 21.17 19.69 5.71
CA HIS A 70 20.50 19.75 4.40
C HIS A 70 20.17 18.34 3.89
N ILE A 71 19.12 18.22 3.07
CA ILE A 71 18.81 16.97 2.37
C ILE A 71 19.35 17.09 0.95
N GLU A 72 20.39 16.31 0.64
CA GLU A 72 20.98 16.24 -0.69
C GLU A 72 20.18 15.26 -1.56
N CYS A 73 19.47 15.79 -2.56
CA CYS A 73 18.67 15.01 -3.51
C CYS A 73 18.44 15.82 -4.80
N ASN A 74 18.13 15.15 -5.91
CA ASN A 74 17.73 15.83 -7.14
C ASN A 74 16.23 16.12 -7.15
N LYS A 75 15.42 15.17 -6.65
CA LYS A 75 13.97 15.31 -6.58
C LYS A 75 13.46 14.71 -5.27
N ALA A 76 12.62 15.46 -4.56
CA ALA A 76 12.03 15.06 -3.29
C ALA A 76 10.51 15.17 -3.31
N LEU A 77 9.83 14.25 -2.65
CA LEU A 77 8.44 14.40 -2.26
C LEU A 77 8.38 14.91 -0.81
N LYS A 78 7.90 16.14 -0.64
CA LYS A 78 7.60 16.71 0.67
C LYS A 78 6.16 16.37 1.06
N ILE A 79 5.98 15.61 2.13
CA ILE A 79 4.68 15.49 2.80
C ILE A 79 4.48 16.74 3.63
N GLY A 80 3.74 17.71 3.08
CA GLY A 80 3.57 19.03 3.69
C GLY A 80 2.60 19.01 4.88
N THR A 81 1.56 18.19 4.80
CA THR A 81 0.64 18.01 5.93
C THR A 81 0.01 16.63 5.85
N MET A 82 0.07 15.89 6.95
CA MET A 82 -0.64 14.64 7.12
C MET A 82 -1.33 14.67 8.49
N LYS A 83 -2.65 14.71 8.49
CA LYS A 83 -3.46 14.63 9.71
C LYS A 83 -4.53 13.57 9.53
N ILE A 84 -4.71 12.76 10.56
CA ILE A 84 -5.73 11.72 10.62
C ILE A 84 -6.33 11.77 12.02
N ASN A 85 -7.65 11.79 12.11
CA ASN A 85 -8.31 11.61 13.40
C ASN A 85 -8.12 10.15 13.86
N PRO A 86 -7.71 9.91 15.11
CA PRO A 86 -7.48 8.56 15.60
C PRO A 86 -8.74 7.70 15.47
N HIS A 87 -8.68 6.71 14.58
CA HIS A 87 -9.71 5.69 14.40
C HIS A 87 -9.06 4.31 14.40
N LYS A 88 -9.83 3.27 14.74
CA LYS A 88 -9.36 1.88 14.79
C LYS A 88 -9.02 1.27 13.41
N THR A 89 -9.07 2.04 12.32
CA THR A 89 -9.14 1.55 10.94
C THR A 89 -7.84 1.60 10.11
N ARG A 90 -6.65 1.67 10.74
CA ARG A 90 -5.33 1.70 10.05
C ARG A 90 -5.18 2.74 8.93
N LEU A 91 -5.96 3.83 8.99
CA LEU A 91 -5.95 4.91 8.00
C LEU A 91 -4.56 5.49 7.75
N GLY A 92 -3.71 5.56 8.77
CA GLY A 92 -2.32 5.97 8.64
C GLY A 92 -1.57 5.22 7.54
N GLU A 93 -1.74 3.91 7.46
CA GLU A 93 -1.06 3.07 6.46
C GLU A 93 -1.51 3.43 5.03
N ARG A 94 -2.81 3.71 4.83
CA ARG A 94 -3.35 4.13 3.54
C ARG A 94 -2.77 5.45 3.05
N PHE A 95 -2.58 6.41 3.96
CA PHE A 95 -2.00 7.71 3.64
C PHE A 95 -0.50 7.60 3.31
N ILE A 96 0.25 6.78 4.08
CA ILE A 96 1.64 6.46 3.77
C ILE A 96 1.74 5.81 2.39
N LYS A 97 0.92 4.78 2.13
CA LYS A 97 0.85 4.13 0.81
C LYS A 97 0.59 5.16 -0.29
N LYS A 98 -0.40 6.04 -0.11
CA LYS A 98 -0.74 7.04 -1.13
C LYS A 98 0.42 7.99 -1.45
N ALA A 99 1.14 8.44 -0.43
CA ALA A 99 2.31 9.31 -0.61
C ALA A 99 3.46 8.57 -1.32
N LEU A 100 3.75 7.33 -0.91
CA LEU A 100 4.84 6.54 -1.48
C LEU A 100 4.54 6.06 -2.91
N ASP A 101 3.30 5.70 -3.22
CA ASP A 101 2.87 5.38 -4.58
C ASP A 101 3.07 6.60 -5.51
N HIS A 102 2.72 7.80 -5.03
CA HIS A 102 2.96 9.03 -5.79
C HIS A 102 4.46 9.32 -5.95
N ALA A 103 5.26 9.06 -4.93
CA ALA A 103 6.71 9.21 -4.97
C ALA A 103 7.36 8.35 -6.06
N LEU A 104 6.91 7.10 -6.21
CA LEU A 104 7.38 6.18 -7.25
C LEU A 104 6.98 6.62 -8.67
N VAL A 105 5.76 7.15 -8.83
CA VAL A 105 5.28 7.68 -10.12
C VAL A 105 6.05 8.95 -10.51
N GLU A 106 6.35 9.79 -9.52
CA GLU A 106 7.12 11.02 -9.72
C GLU A 106 8.62 10.80 -9.77
N ASP A 107 9.11 9.56 -9.67
CA ASP A 107 10.54 9.26 -9.79
C ASP A 107 11.39 10.13 -8.83
N VAL A 108 11.00 10.20 -7.55
CA VAL A 108 11.73 10.98 -6.54
C VAL A 108 12.81 10.14 -5.86
N ASP A 109 13.89 10.78 -5.43
CA ASP A 109 14.98 10.13 -4.70
C ASP A 109 14.63 9.91 -3.24
N VAL A 110 13.94 10.88 -2.64
CA VAL A 110 13.63 10.88 -1.21
C VAL A 110 12.20 11.37 -0.96
N CYS A 111 11.58 10.80 0.07
CA CYS A 111 10.38 11.35 0.69
C CYS A 111 10.77 11.94 2.04
N TYR A 112 10.23 13.11 2.39
CA TYR A 112 10.45 13.67 3.71
C TYR A 112 9.22 14.37 4.28
N VAL A 113 9.20 14.49 5.60
CA VAL A 113 8.13 15.14 6.37
C VAL A 113 8.73 15.94 7.52
N THR A 114 8.12 17.08 7.84
CA THR A 114 8.39 17.82 9.07
C THR A 114 7.23 17.60 10.04
N VAL A 115 7.54 17.35 11.32
CA VAL A 115 6.55 17.03 12.33
C VAL A 115 7.02 17.48 13.71
N PHE A 116 6.15 18.11 14.49
CA PHE A 116 6.46 18.40 15.90
C PHE A 116 6.61 17.13 16.72
N ASP A 117 7.60 17.10 17.61
CA ASP A 117 7.94 15.94 18.45
C ASP A 117 6.77 15.49 19.36
N LYS A 118 5.83 16.39 19.70
CA LYS A 118 4.62 16.02 20.45
C LYS A 118 3.73 14.99 19.72
N HIS A 119 3.84 14.87 18.40
CA HIS A 119 3.02 13.97 17.57
C HIS A 119 3.65 12.57 17.42
N GLN A 120 4.01 11.93 18.54
CA GLN A 120 4.73 10.65 18.58
C GLN A 120 4.07 9.52 17.78
N THR A 121 2.74 9.44 17.77
CA THR A 121 2.01 8.43 16.99
C THR A 121 2.30 8.54 15.48
N LEU A 122 2.36 9.76 14.96
CA LEU A 122 2.66 10.02 13.55
C LEU A 122 4.14 9.75 13.25
N VAL A 123 5.04 10.18 14.13
CA VAL A 123 6.48 9.89 14.03
C VAL A 123 6.73 8.38 13.96
N ASN A 124 6.10 7.61 14.84
CA ASN A 124 6.24 6.15 14.89
C ASN A 124 5.66 5.47 13.65
N LEU A 125 4.56 6.00 13.09
CA LEU A 125 4.01 5.52 11.82
C LEU A 125 4.99 5.70 10.67
N PHE A 126 5.62 6.86 10.55
CA PHE A 126 6.64 7.11 9.53
C PHE A 126 7.86 6.20 9.74
N LYS A 127 8.36 6.09 10.97
CA LYS A 127 9.49 5.21 11.30
C LYS A 127 9.22 3.74 10.97
N LYS A 128 7.99 3.27 11.23
CA LYS A 128 7.56 1.91 10.86
C LYS A 128 7.79 1.64 9.37
N TYR A 129 7.57 2.62 8.49
CA TYR A 129 7.69 2.47 7.02
C TYR A 129 9.03 3.01 6.47
N GLY A 130 10.08 3.00 7.28
CA GLY A 130 11.45 3.23 6.82
C GLY A 130 11.90 4.69 6.79
N PHE A 131 11.09 5.62 7.29
CA PHE A 131 11.55 6.99 7.50
C PHE A 131 12.48 7.04 8.73
N THR A 132 13.63 7.66 8.60
CA THR A 132 14.61 7.83 9.68
C THR A 132 14.70 9.30 10.08
N LEU A 133 15.02 9.56 11.35
CA LEU A 133 15.30 10.92 11.80
C LEU A 133 16.56 11.43 11.10
N HIS A 134 16.40 12.48 10.30
CA HIS A 134 17.48 13.11 9.53
C HIS A 134 18.03 14.34 10.26
N GLY A 135 17.15 15.16 10.83
CA GLY A 135 17.52 16.43 11.41
C GLY A 135 16.33 17.18 11.98
N THR A 136 16.47 18.49 12.09
CA THR A 136 15.44 19.40 12.57
C THR A 136 15.22 20.57 11.63
N LYS A 137 14.04 21.18 11.76
CA LYS A 137 13.69 22.43 11.10
C LYS A 137 13.20 23.42 12.14
N ASP A 138 13.88 24.55 12.26
CA ASP A 138 13.43 25.64 13.10
C ASP A 138 12.37 26.47 12.36
N THR A 139 11.25 26.70 13.02
CA THR A 139 10.14 27.51 12.51
C THR A 139 9.74 28.57 13.53
N GLN A 140 8.90 29.51 13.12
CA GLN A 140 8.31 30.49 14.05
C GLN A 140 7.43 29.84 15.13
N ASN A 141 6.95 28.60 14.91
CA ASN A 141 6.11 27.85 15.84
C ASN A 141 6.93 26.89 16.72
N GLY A 142 8.26 26.89 16.59
CA GLY A 142 9.17 25.99 17.31
C GLY A 142 9.94 25.06 16.38
N GLN A 143 10.60 24.06 16.98
CA GLN A 143 11.43 23.11 16.25
C GLN A 143 10.62 21.86 15.87
N GLU A 144 10.69 21.48 14.60
CA GLU A 144 10.12 20.25 14.06
C GLU A 144 11.21 19.21 13.82
N LEU A 145 10.87 17.93 14.00
CA LEU A 145 11.69 16.82 13.53
C LEU A 145 11.55 16.69 12.03
N VAL A 146 12.65 16.33 11.36
CA VAL A 146 12.64 15.97 9.94
C VAL A 146 12.90 14.48 9.79
N LEU A 147 11.93 13.77 9.23
CA LEU A 147 12.04 12.35 8.91
C LEU A 147 12.20 12.18 7.41
N VAL A 148 13.16 11.35 6.99
CA VAL A 148 13.49 11.11 5.57
C VAL A 148 13.44 9.62 5.27
N LYS A 149 12.88 9.26 4.12
CA LYS A 149 12.97 7.93 3.53
C LYS A 149 13.67 8.06 2.18
N ASN A 150 14.80 7.37 2.03
CA ASN A 150 15.47 7.21 0.75
C ASN A 150 14.79 6.10 -0.06
N LEU A 151 14.46 6.36 -1.32
CA LEU A 151 13.84 5.40 -2.22
C LEU A 151 14.86 4.65 -3.11
N ASN A 152 16.15 4.87 -2.88
CA ASN A 152 17.25 4.17 -3.56
C ASN A 152 18.09 3.30 -2.60
N GLU A 153 17.61 3.08 -1.37
CA GLU A 153 18.34 2.35 -0.34
C GLU A 153 17.63 1.04 0.00
N ASP A 154 18.38 -0.06 -0.01
CA ASP A 154 17.95 -1.33 0.57
C ASP A 154 18.33 -1.39 2.06
N LYS A 155 17.32 -1.45 2.93
CA LYS A 155 17.47 -1.59 4.39
C LYS A 155 17.45 -3.04 4.87
N ASN A 156 17.44 -4.00 3.95
CA ASN A 156 17.33 -5.43 4.22
C ASN A 156 16.17 -5.80 5.16
N ASP A 157 15.06 -5.06 5.05
CA ASP A 157 13.82 -5.33 5.78
C ASP A 157 12.62 -4.96 4.91
N ILE A 158 11.67 -5.89 4.79
CA ILE A 158 10.49 -5.76 3.92
C ILE A 158 9.67 -4.51 4.25
N ILE A 159 9.50 -4.19 5.54
CA ILE A 159 8.62 -3.10 5.97
C ILE A 159 9.35 -1.76 5.85
N LEU A 160 10.64 -1.72 6.20
CA LEU A 160 11.46 -0.53 6.03
C LEU A 160 11.70 -0.20 4.55
N ASN A 161 11.72 -1.21 3.67
CA ASN A 161 11.88 -1.03 2.23
C ASN A 161 10.57 -0.64 1.54
N TYR A 162 9.40 -1.01 2.08
CA TYR A 162 8.10 -0.69 1.47
C TYR A 162 8.03 0.77 0.97
N PRO A 163 7.62 1.02 -0.30
CA PRO A 163 7.06 0.08 -1.26
C PRO A 163 8.08 -0.70 -2.10
N LEU A 164 9.37 -0.46 -1.94
CA LEU A 164 10.42 -1.08 -2.74
C LEU A 164 10.43 -2.61 -2.56
N ILE A 165 10.81 -3.31 -3.62
CA ILE A 165 10.83 -4.76 -3.73
C ILE A 165 12.26 -5.17 -4.09
N SER A 166 12.95 -5.82 -3.15
CA SER A 166 14.23 -6.45 -3.45
C SER A 166 13.98 -7.74 -4.23
N THR A 167 14.66 -7.92 -5.36
CA THR A 167 14.57 -9.17 -6.15
C THR A 167 15.75 -10.11 -5.94
N TYR A 168 16.74 -9.67 -5.15
CA TYR A 168 17.92 -10.43 -4.78
C TYR A 168 17.53 -11.66 -3.96
N ASP A 169 17.90 -12.85 -4.46
CA ASP A 169 17.65 -14.15 -3.81
C ASP A 169 16.17 -14.40 -3.42
N ALA A 170 15.24 -13.77 -4.15
CA ALA A 170 13.81 -13.93 -3.94
C ALA A 170 13.21 -14.82 -5.02
N ASP A 171 12.43 -15.83 -4.63
CA ASP A 171 11.60 -16.57 -5.58
C ASP A 171 10.37 -15.74 -5.96
N LYS A 172 9.86 -15.94 -7.18
CA LYS A 172 8.69 -15.24 -7.69
C LYS A 172 7.58 -16.23 -7.99
N TYR A 173 6.36 -15.92 -7.59
CA TYR A 173 5.22 -16.82 -7.77
C TYR A 173 3.98 -16.09 -8.26
N ILE A 174 3.19 -16.76 -9.11
CA ILE A 174 1.78 -16.42 -9.29
C ILE A 174 1.00 -16.97 -8.10
N LEU A 175 0.09 -16.16 -7.56
CA LEU A 175 -0.87 -16.58 -6.54
C LEU A 175 -2.30 -16.20 -6.95
N ALA A 176 -3.15 -17.19 -7.14
CA ALA A 176 -4.52 -17.01 -7.58
C ALA A 176 -5.44 -16.54 -6.44
N ILE A 177 -6.39 -15.67 -6.79
CA ILE A 177 -7.45 -15.23 -5.88
C ILE A 177 -8.77 -15.15 -6.65
N TYR A 178 -9.84 -15.57 -5.99
CA TYR A 178 -11.17 -15.50 -6.59
C TYR A 178 -11.68 -14.05 -6.64
N PRO A 179 -12.45 -13.69 -7.68
CA PRO A 179 -13.11 -12.40 -7.84
C PRO A 179 -13.75 -11.86 -6.56
N GLU A 180 -14.53 -12.68 -5.84
CA GLU A 180 -15.29 -12.23 -4.66
C GLU A 180 -14.41 -11.72 -3.51
N TYR A 181 -13.12 -12.08 -3.47
CA TYR A 181 -12.18 -11.66 -2.43
C TYR A 181 -11.15 -10.65 -2.93
N HIS A 182 -11.03 -10.45 -4.24
CA HIS A 182 -9.91 -9.72 -4.84
C HIS A 182 -9.95 -8.22 -4.55
N SER A 183 -11.00 -7.51 -4.95
CA SER A 183 -11.04 -6.04 -4.86
C SER A 183 -11.07 -5.57 -3.41
N SER A 184 -11.74 -6.31 -2.54
CA SER A 184 -11.73 -6.06 -1.08
C SER A 184 -10.33 -6.22 -0.47
N MET A 185 -9.53 -7.18 -0.93
CA MET A 185 -8.16 -7.36 -0.48
C MET A 185 -7.20 -6.34 -1.12
N PHE A 186 -7.40 -6.01 -2.40
CA PHE A 186 -6.54 -5.15 -3.20
C PHE A 186 -7.33 -4.00 -3.83
N PRO A 187 -7.72 -2.98 -3.03
CA PRO A 187 -8.62 -1.91 -3.48
C PRO A 187 -8.06 -1.11 -4.65
N ASP A 188 -6.75 -0.82 -4.68
CA ASP A 188 -6.14 -0.08 -5.78
C ASP A 188 -6.04 -0.91 -7.09
N SER A 189 -6.36 -2.21 -7.00
CA SER A 189 -6.33 -3.15 -8.12
C SER A 189 -7.72 -3.46 -8.69
N ILE A 190 -8.77 -2.79 -8.21
CA ILE A 190 -10.15 -2.92 -8.71
C ILE A 190 -10.20 -2.79 -10.23
N LEU A 191 -11.07 -3.57 -10.87
CA LEU A 191 -11.28 -3.53 -12.31
C LEU A 191 -12.36 -2.50 -12.69
N ASN A 192 -12.28 -1.96 -13.91
CA ASN A 192 -13.24 -0.96 -14.40
C ASN A 192 -14.70 -1.44 -14.45
N ASN A 193 -14.92 -2.77 -14.43
CA ASN A 193 -16.23 -3.40 -14.46
C ASN A 193 -16.73 -3.83 -13.06
N GLU A 194 -16.07 -3.41 -12.00
CA GLU A 194 -16.45 -3.68 -10.61
C GLU A 194 -16.98 -2.41 -9.94
N SER A 195 -17.91 -2.56 -9.00
CA SER A 195 -18.43 -1.40 -8.26
C SER A 195 -17.45 -0.96 -7.20
N VAL A 196 -17.24 0.35 -7.12
CA VAL A 196 -16.51 0.98 -6.02
C VAL A 196 -17.21 0.67 -4.70
N ASP A 197 -18.55 0.57 -4.63
CA ASP A 197 -19.30 0.32 -3.39
C ASP A 197 -18.87 -0.94 -2.59
N ILE A 198 -18.12 -1.85 -3.21
CA ILE A 198 -17.54 -3.04 -2.57
C ILE A 198 -16.42 -2.68 -1.56
N LEU A 199 -15.75 -1.52 -1.71
CA LEU A 199 -14.66 -1.12 -0.82
C LEU A 199 -15.21 -0.29 0.35
N GLU A 200 -15.64 -0.96 1.40
CA GLU A 200 -15.98 -0.28 2.66
C GLU A 200 -14.72 0.33 3.32
N ASP A 201 -14.89 1.35 4.17
CA ASP A 201 -13.80 1.88 5.02
C ASP A 201 -13.55 0.97 6.22
N VAL A 202 -12.85 -0.11 5.94
CA VAL A 202 -12.54 -1.17 6.89
C VAL A 202 -11.03 -1.40 6.97
N SER A 203 -10.57 -1.86 8.14
CA SER A 203 -9.14 -1.89 8.48
C SER A 203 -8.26 -2.69 7.51
N TYR A 204 -8.80 -3.66 6.77
CA TYR A 204 -8.03 -4.46 5.81
C TYR A 204 -7.89 -3.76 4.46
N THR A 205 -8.90 -3.02 3.98
CA THR A 205 -8.81 -2.17 2.79
C THR A 205 -7.70 -1.13 2.95
N ASN A 206 -7.61 -0.53 4.14
CA ASN A 206 -6.65 0.54 4.44
C ASN A 206 -5.23 0.05 4.74
N SER A 207 -5.01 -1.24 4.98
CA SER A 207 -3.71 -1.73 5.42
C SER A 207 -2.78 -1.98 4.24
N ILE A 208 -1.50 -1.65 4.45
CA ILE A 208 -0.40 -2.07 3.56
C ILE A 208 -0.22 -3.58 3.63
N HIS A 209 -0.45 -4.18 4.79
CA HIS A 209 -0.30 -5.61 5.01
C HIS A 209 -1.60 -6.34 4.70
N LYS A 210 -1.50 -7.53 4.11
CA LYS A 210 -2.62 -8.41 3.79
C LYS A 210 -2.36 -9.78 4.37
N ILE A 211 -3.41 -10.40 4.92
CA ILE A 211 -3.38 -11.82 5.24
C ILE A 211 -4.34 -12.57 4.32
N TYR A 212 -3.78 -13.50 3.55
CA TYR A 212 -4.52 -14.39 2.68
C TYR A 212 -4.54 -15.79 3.27
N VAL A 213 -5.70 -16.44 3.23
CA VAL A 213 -5.87 -17.83 3.69
C VAL A 213 -6.12 -18.71 2.48
N THR A 214 -5.35 -19.79 2.38
CA THR A 214 -5.46 -20.70 1.24
C THR A 214 -5.10 -22.13 1.59
N ARG A 215 -5.48 -23.06 0.71
CA ARG A 215 -5.06 -24.46 0.74
C ARG A 215 -4.07 -24.79 -0.39
N MET A 216 -3.68 -23.78 -1.17
CA MET A 216 -2.61 -23.90 -2.14
C MET A 216 -1.28 -24.12 -1.39
N PRO A 217 -0.30 -24.83 -1.99
CA PRO A 217 0.96 -25.19 -1.34
C PRO A 217 1.93 -24.00 -1.28
N VAL A 218 1.49 -22.90 -0.67
CA VAL A 218 2.24 -21.64 -0.50
C VAL A 218 3.38 -21.76 0.51
N ASN A 219 3.47 -22.89 1.22
CA ASN A 219 4.59 -23.24 2.08
C ASN A 219 5.92 -23.47 1.33
N ARG A 220 5.91 -23.35 0.00
CA ARG A 220 7.14 -23.26 -0.81
C ARG A 220 7.75 -21.87 -0.80
N ALA A 221 6.96 -20.84 -0.49
CA ALA A 221 7.43 -19.47 -0.43
C ALA A 221 8.02 -19.16 0.95
N SER A 222 9.05 -18.34 0.95
CA SER A 222 9.78 -17.84 2.11
C SER A 222 9.60 -16.34 2.27
N ARG A 223 9.99 -15.83 3.44
CA ARG A 223 10.03 -14.38 3.69
C ARG A 223 10.94 -13.71 2.67
N GLY A 224 10.46 -12.67 2.00
CA GLY A 224 11.17 -11.95 0.94
C GLY A 224 10.72 -12.32 -0.48
N ASP A 225 10.11 -13.50 -0.66
CA ASP A 225 9.58 -13.91 -1.96
C ASP A 225 8.46 -13.01 -2.45
N ILE A 226 8.25 -13.01 -3.76
CA ILE A 226 7.36 -12.07 -4.44
C ILE A 226 6.14 -12.81 -4.99
N PHE A 227 4.96 -12.32 -4.65
CA PHE A 227 3.69 -12.81 -5.19
C PHE A 227 3.13 -11.83 -6.21
N VAL A 228 2.89 -12.34 -7.42
CA VAL A 228 2.07 -11.68 -8.45
C VAL A 228 0.64 -12.21 -8.32
N MET A 229 -0.27 -11.33 -7.93
CA MET A 229 -1.67 -11.69 -7.66
C MET A 229 -2.45 -11.85 -8.95
N TYR A 230 -2.98 -13.06 -9.17
CA TYR A 230 -3.77 -13.44 -10.33
C TYR A 230 -5.25 -13.57 -9.96
N ARG A 231 -6.07 -12.60 -10.38
CA ARG A 231 -7.52 -12.66 -10.21
C ARG A 231 -8.09 -13.64 -11.24
N THR A 232 -8.79 -14.68 -10.78
CA THR A 232 -9.39 -15.66 -11.69
C THR A 232 -10.63 -15.10 -12.40
N ALA A 233 -11.19 -15.88 -13.33
CA ALA A 233 -12.41 -15.52 -14.05
C ALA A 233 -13.62 -15.42 -13.11
N ASP A 234 -14.53 -14.50 -13.42
CA ASP A 234 -15.87 -14.54 -12.84
C ASP A 234 -16.59 -15.81 -13.28
N LYS A 235 -17.55 -16.26 -12.46
CA LYS A 235 -18.39 -17.42 -12.78
C LYS A 235 -19.05 -17.26 -14.16
N GLY A 236 -18.85 -18.24 -15.03
CA GLY A 236 -19.41 -18.26 -16.38
C GLY A 236 -18.60 -17.51 -17.44
N LYS A 237 -17.45 -16.90 -17.10
CA LYS A 237 -16.55 -16.26 -18.08
C LYS A 237 -15.37 -17.15 -18.43
N THR A 238 -14.87 -17.01 -19.65
CA THR A 238 -13.65 -17.70 -20.10
C THR A 238 -12.42 -17.05 -19.47
N ALA A 239 -11.59 -17.85 -18.79
CA ALA A 239 -10.39 -17.36 -18.10
C ALA A 239 -9.37 -16.70 -19.03
N GLU A 240 -9.30 -17.12 -20.28
CA GLU A 240 -8.37 -16.60 -21.29
C GLU A 240 -8.43 -15.07 -21.42
N TYR A 241 -9.63 -14.49 -21.38
CA TYR A 241 -9.84 -13.05 -21.59
C TYR A 241 -10.29 -12.29 -20.34
N SER A 242 -10.61 -12.99 -19.24
CA SER A 242 -11.19 -12.37 -18.04
C SER A 242 -10.34 -12.52 -16.78
N SER A 243 -9.40 -13.48 -16.74
CA SER A 243 -8.45 -13.59 -15.64
C SER A 243 -7.25 -12.71 -15.90
N VAL A 244 -6.76 -12.04 -14.85
CA VAL A 244 -5.75 -10.98 -14.98
C VAL A 244 -4.76 -11.02 -13.82
N VAL A 245 -3.49 -10.67 -14.08
CA VAL A 245 -2.58 -10.25 -13.00
C VAL A 245 -2.84 -8.80 -12.63
N THR A 246 -2.77 -8.50 -11.34
CA THR A 246 -3.35 -7.27 -10.77
C THR A 246 -2.41 -6.54 -9.83
N SER A 247 -1.68 -7.26 -8.99
CA SER A 247 -0.89 -6.69 -7.91
C SER A 247 0.41 -7.43 -7.72
N VAL A 248 1.40 -6.76 -7.11
CA VAL A 248 2.66 -7.36 -6.65
C VAL A 248 2.74 -7.19 -5.14
N CYS A 249 3.09 -8.27 -4.45
CA CYS A 249 3.21 -8.33 -3.01
C CYS A 249 4.53 -8.99 -2.59
N VAL A 250 5.04 -8.65 -1.41
CA VAL A 250 6.23 -9.28 -0.82
C VAL A 250 5.83 -10.08 0.42
N VAL A 251 6.26 -11.34 0.49
CA VAL A 251 5.91 -12.29 1.55
C VAL A 251 6.62 -11.92 2.85
N GLU A 252 5.84 -11.66 3.91
CA GLU A 252 6.38 -11.42 5.26
C GLU A 252 6.50 -12.71 6.07
N GLU A 253 5.49 -13.58 5.98
CA GLU A 253 5.36 -14.81 6.77
C GLU A 253 4.37 -15.77 6.10
N VAL A 254 4.70 -17.07 6.10
CA VAL A 254 3.78 -18.15 5.75
C VAL A 254 3.66 -19.09 6.96
N LYS A 255 2.44 -19.38 7.39
CA LYS A 255 2.16 -20.32 8.49
C LYS A 255 1.16 -21.39 8.07
N SER A 256 1.46 -22.64 8.40
CA SER A 256 0.50 -23.74 8.37
C SER A 256 -0.54 -23.58 9.48
N GLN A 257 -1.77 -24.03 9.23
CA GLN A 257 -2.81 -24.12 10.26
C GLN A 257 -2.38 -24.93 11.50
N ASN A 258 -1.40 -25.83 11.36
CA ASN A 258 -0.91 -26.68 12.44
C ASN A 258 0.09 -25.96 13.36
N GLU A 259 0.51 -24.75 13.02
CA GLU A 259 1.36 -23.89 13.86
C GLU A 259 0.54 -23.07 14.86
N PHE A 260 -0.80 -23.16 14.78
CA PHE A 260 -1.73 -22.54 15.71
C PHE A 260 -2.28 -23.61 16.66
N ALA A 261 -2.50 -23.26 17.92
CA ALA A 261 -3.01 -24.16 18.94
C ALA A 261 -4.43 -24.67 18.61
N ASP A 262 -5.27 -23.79 18.06
CA ASP A 262 -6.64 -24.08 17.69
C ASP A 262 -7.17 -23.12 16.60
N PHE A 263 -8.45 -23.26 16.27
CA PHE A 263 -9.13 -22.39 15.32
C PHE A 263 -9.23 -20.93 15.81
N GLU A 264 -9.33 -20.67 17.11
CA GLU A 264 -9.46 -19.30 17.62
C GLU A 264 -8.16 -18.51 17.45
N GLU A 265 -7.02 -19.16 17.70
CA GLU A 265 -5.72 -18.54 17.45
C GLU A 265 -5.51 -18.30 15.94
N PHE A 266 -5.84 -19.29 15.11
CA PHE A 266 -5.80 -19.16 13.65
C PHE A 266 -6.69 -18.02 13.15
N TYR A 267 -7.94 -17.94 13.62
CA TYR A 267 -8.92 -16.92 13.23
C TYR A 267 -8.46 -15.53 13.67
N THR A 268 -8.00 -15.38 14.91
CA THR A 268 -7.47 -14.12 15.45
C THR A 268 -6.28 -13.64 14.63
N TYR A 269 -5.37 -14.54 14.26
CA TYR A 269 -4.25 -14.21 13.38
C TYR A 269 -4.74 -13.81 11.98
N ALA A 270 -5.54 -14.64 11.34
CA ALA A 270 -5.99 -14.45 9.96
C ALA A 270 -6.79 -13.16 9.77
N THR A 271 -7.57 -12.76 10.77
CA THR A 271 -8.43 -11.56 10.72
C THR A 271 -7.72 -10.28 11.14
N LYS A 272 -6.43 -10.34 11.52
CA LYS A 272 -5.67 -9.13 11.90
C LYS A 272 -5.56 -8.14 10.75
N TYR A 273 -5.52 -8.58 9.49
CA TYR A 273 -5.33 -7.77 8.28
C TYR A 273 -6.30 -8.15 7.14
N SER A 274 -7.36 -8.89 7.45
CA SER A 274 -8.37 -9.34 6.50
C SER A 274 -9.70 -9.53 7.24
N ILE A 275 -10.84 -9.46 6.54
CA ILE A 275 -12.10 -9.98 7.09
C ILE A 275 -12.41 -11.30 6.40
N PHE A 276 -12.55 -12.33 7.22
CA PHE A 276 -13.10 -13.61 6.82
C PHE A 276 -14.39 -13.81 7.58
N ASP A 277 -15.43 -14.30 6.90
CA ASP A 277 -16.56 -14.85 7.64
C ASP A 277 -16.06 -16.00 8.52
N ARG A 278 -16.42 -15.96 9.80
CA ARG A 278 -15.91 -16.92 10.78
C ARG A 278 -16.34 -18.34 10.43
N SER A 279 -17.59 -18.53 9.98
CA SER A 279 -18.12 -19.84 9.63
C SER A 279 -17.48 -20.40 8.36
N ASP A 280 -17.23 -19.55 7.36
CA ASP A 280 -16.49 -19.91 6.16
C ASP A 280 -15.05 -20.29 6.49
N LEU A 281 -14.37 -19.50 7.33
CA LEU A 281 -12.98 -19.78 7.70
C LEU A 281 -12.89 -21.08 8.50
N GLU A 282 -13.84 -21.32 9.40
CA GLU A 282 -13.92 -22.56 10.18
C GLU A 282 -14.14 -23.77 9.28
N LEU A 283 -15.02 -23.66 8.28
CA LEU A 283 -15.23 -24.70 7.28
C LEU A 283 -13.93 -25.05 6.54
N TRP A 284 -13.15 -24.05 6.13
CA TRP A 284 -11.88 -24.28 5.45
C TRP A 284 -10.82 -24.88 6.38
N TYR A 285 -10.69 -24.36 7.61
CA TYR A 285 -9.79 -24.87 8.63
C TYR A 285 -10.05 -26.35 8.94
N ARG A 286 -11.31 -26.74 9.11
CA ARG A 286 -11.74 -28.13 9.37
C ARG A 286 -11.43 -29.07 8.20
N LYS A 287 -11.42 -28.58 6.95
CA LYS A 287 -11.00 -29.39 5.79
C LYS A 287 -9.49 -29.69 5.79
N GLY A 288 -8.69 -28.97 6.58
CA GLY A 288 -7.27 -29.19 6.74
C GLY A 288 -6.40 -28.68 5.59
N LYS A 289 -5.09 -28.61 5.85
CA LYS A 289 -4.06 -28.11 4.91
C LYS A 289 -4.27 -26.63 4.53
N CYS A 290 -4.77 -25.83 5.46
CA CYS A 290 -4.77 -24.37 5.31
C CYS A 290 -3.41 -23.78 5.66
N PHE A 291 -3.11 -22.69 4.98
CA PHE A 291 -1.97 -21.82 5.21
C PHE A 291 -2.48 -20.38 5.31
N THR A 292 -1.82 -19.59 6.14
CA THR A 292 -1.94 -18.14 6.14
C THR A 292 -0.68 -17.56 5.51
N VAL A 293 -0.85 -16.57 4.64
CA VAL A 293 0.23 -15.79 4.04
C VAL A 293 0.04 -14.36 4.47
N LYS A 294 1.00 -13.81 5.21
CA LYS A 294 1.11 -12.37 5.46
C LYS A 294 2.05 -11.77 4.44
N MET A 295 1.64 -10.68 3.80
CA MET A 295 2.39 -10.01 2.75
C MET A 295 2.12 -8.51 2.73
N THR A 296 3.05 -7.72 2.19
CA THR A 296 2.83 -6.30 1.88
C THR A 296 2.26 -6.14 0.48
N TYR A 297 1.30 -5.23 0.31
CA TYR A 297 0.72 -4.86 -0.99
C TYR A 297 1.54 -3.72 -1.61
N ASN A 298 2.59 -4.08 -2.33
CA ASN A 298 3.61 -3.15 -2.83
C ASN A 298 3.11 -2.34 -4.03
N ALA A 299 2.56 -3.00 -5.04
CA ALA A 299 2.11 -2.33 -6.26
C ALA A 299 0.77 -2.84 -6.76
N ALA A 300 -0.06 -1.91 -7.23
CA ALA A 300 -1.13 -2.19 -8.17
C ALA A 300 -0.57 -2.01 -9.59
N LEU A 301 -0.83 -2.96 -10.49
CA LEU A 301 -0.52 -2.73 -11.90
C LEU A 301 -1.36 -1.55 -12.39
N SER A 302 -0.90 -0.76 -13.35
CA SER A 302 -1.77 0.22 -14.04
C SER A 302 -2.48 -0.41 -15.23
N ARG A 303 -1.89 -1.48 -15.80
CA ARG A 303 -2.43 -2.26 -16.91
C ARG A 303 -2.67 -3.71 -16.47
N ARG A 304 -3.92 -4.16 -16.55
CA ARG A 304 -4.30 -5.55 -16.20
C ARG A 304 -3.95 -6.48 -17.36
N LEU A 305 -2.97 -7.35 -17.16
CA LEU A 305 -2.54 -8.29 -18.19
C LEU A 305 -3.42 -9.54 -18.15
N ILE A 306 -4.18 -9.77 -19.21
CA ILE A 306 -5.07 -10.93 -19.34
C ILE A 306 -4.30 -12.23 -19.53
N ARG A 307 -4.87 -13.36 -19.09
CA ARG A 307 -4.26 -14.69 -19.17
C ARG A 307 -3.76 -15.03 -20.57
N GLN A 308 -4.52 -14.71 -21.62
CA GLN A 308 -4.10 -14.92 -23.01
C GLN A 308 -2.73 -14.31 -23.27
N LYS A 309 -2.57 -13.02 -22.94
CA LYS A 309 -1.32 -12.27 -23.15
C LYS A 309 -0.17 -12.86 -22.34
N LEU A 310 -0.43 -13.26 -21.09
CA LEU A 310 0.58 -13.89 -20.24
C LEU A 310 1.10 -15.22 -20.85
N ILE A 311 0.22 -16.01 -21.46
CA ILE A 311 0.60 -17.29 -22.10
C ILE A 311 1.29 -17.03 -23.45
N ASP A 312 0.65 -16.24 -24.32
CA ASP A 312 1.04 -16.11 -25.72
C ASP A 312 2.28 -15.23 -25.89
N ASN A 313 2.42 -14.18 -25.08
CA ASN A 313 3.52 -13.22 -25.20
C ASN A 313 4.59 -13.45 -24.14
N LEU A 314 4.18 -13.64 -22.87
CA LEU A 314 5.13 -13.77 -21.76
C LEU A 314 5.56 -15.20 -21.46
N ARG A 315 4.98 -16.19 -22.16
CA ARG A 315 5.29 -17.62 -21.98
C ARG A 315 5.14 -18.10 -20.54
N ILE A 316 4.16 -17.57 -19.82
CA ILE A 316 3.85 -17.93 -18.43
C ILE A 316 2.82 -19.05 -18.44
N GLY A 317 3.16 -20.19 -17.85
CA GLY A 317 2.29 -21.36 -17.79
C GLY A 317 1.79 -21.83 -19.17
N ASP A 318 0.71 -22.61 -19.18
CA ASP A 318 0.04 -23.02 -20.40
C ASP A 318 -1.50 -23.02 -20.24
N ARG A 319 -2.21 -23.31 -21.33
CA ARG A 319 -3.68 -23.30 -21.38
C ARG A 319 -4.31 -24.45 -20.58
N GLN A 320 -3.64 -25.59 -20.46
CA GLN A 320 -4.10 -26.79 -19.75
C GLN A 320 -3.84 -26.68 -18.24
N MET A 321 -2.81 -25.95 -17.84
CA MET A 321 -2.45 -25.70 -16.46
C MET A 321 -3.54 -24.89 -15.74
N ARG A 322 -3.96 -25.37 -14.58
CA ARG A 322 -4.78 -24.59 -13.65
C ARG A 322 -3.88 -23.58 -12.94
N TRP A 323 -4.14 -22.30 -13.13
CA TRP A 323 -3.40 -21.22 -12.47
C TRP A 323 -3.89 -21.08 -11.03
N SER A 324 -3.11 -21.61 -10.10
CA SER A 324 -3.36 -21.54 -8.66
C SER A 324 -2.16 -20.91 -7.95
N PHE A 325 -1.09 -21.68 -7.79
CA PHE A 325 0.17 -21.23 -7.22
C PHE A 325 1.32 -21.92 -7.95
N PHE A 326 2.18 -21.15 -8.61
CA PHE A 326 3.32 -21.66 -9.36
C PHE A 326 4.39 -20.59 -9.55
N GLU A 327 5.60 -21.05 -9.78
CA GLU A 327 6.80 -20.24 -9.84
C GLU A 327 6.92 -19.50 -11.19
N LEU A 328 7.50 -18.30 -11.13
CA LEU A 328 7.85 -17.44 -12.25
C LEU A 328 9.36 -17.34 -12.33
N THR A 329 9.89 -17.33 -13.55
CA THR A 329 11.28 -16.92 -13.78
C THR A 329 11.44 -15.41 -13.60
N ASP A 330 12.68 -14.96 -13.34
CA ASP A 330 13.00 -13.52 -13.27
C ASP A 330 12.60 -12.76 -14.53
N GLY A 331 12.81 -13.35 -15.70
CA GLY A 331 12.41 -12.75 -16.98
C GLY A 331 10.89 -12.58 -17.10
N GLN A 332 10.12 -13.58 -16.69
CA GLN A 332 8.66 -13.49 -16.68
C GLN A 332 8.17 -12.42 -15.69
N PHE A 333 8.76 -12.36 -14.50
CA PHE A 333 8.43 -11.33 -13.50
C PHE A 333 8.75 -9.93 -14.03
N ARG A 334 9.95 -9.70 -14.56
CA ARG A 334 10.35 -8.41 -15.15
C ARG A 334 9.38 -7.96 -16.24
N ASN A 335 9.01 -8.86 -17.15
CA ASN A 335 8.05 -8.55 -18.20
C ASN A 335 6.66 -8.19 -17.64
N ILE A 336 6.22 -8.82 -16.53
CA ILE A 336 4.96 -8.45 -15.87
C ILE A 336 5.04 -7.03 -15.30
N ILE A 337 6.16 -6.65 -14.67
CA ILE A 337 6.36 -5.30 -14.11
C ILE A 337 6.29 -4.25 -15.23
N GLU A 338 7.05 -4.45 -16.30
CA GLU A 338 7.13 -3.54 -17.45
C GLU A 338 5.77 -3.44 -18.15
N GLU A 339 5.19 -4.56 -18.58
CA GLU A 339 3.94 -4.58 -19.33
C GLU A 339 2.73 -4.17 -18.48
N GLY A 340 2.80 -4.43 -17.17
CA GLY A 340 1.82 -4.04 -16.16
C GLY A 340 1.83 -2.54 -15.84
N GLY A 341 2.82 -1.80 -16.35
CA GLY A 341 2.97 -0.36 -16.16
C GLY A 341 3.21 0.02 -14.70
N ILE A 342 4.02 -0.79 -13.99
CA ILE A 342 4.58 -0.44 -12.69
C ILE A 342 5.91 0.29 -12.94
N SER A 343 6.20 1.31 -12.13
CA SER A 343 7.49 2.00 -12.19
C SER A 343 8.62 1.04 -11.87
N GLU A 344 9.62 0.89 -12.75
CA GLU A 344 10.78 0.02 -12.54
C GLU A 344 11.55 0.38 -11.26
N ARG A 345 11.47 1.64 -10.83
CA ARG A 345 12.01 2.15 -9.56
C ARG A 345 11.49 1.44 -8.31
N ILE A 346 10.38 0.72 -8.40
CA ILE A 346 9.92 -0.09 -7.28
C ILE A 346 10.87 -1.27 -7.01
N ILE A 347 11.62 -1.71 -8.01
CA ILE A 347 12.57 -2.81 -7.90
C ILE A 347 13.92 -2.26 -7.43
N ILE A 348 14.51 -2.91 -6.43
CA ILE A 348 15.89 -2.71 -6.01
C ILE A 348 16.64 -4.02 -6.21
N ASP A 349 17.80 -3.95 -6.86
CA ASP A 349 18.64 -5.10 -7.28
C ASP A 349 20.00 -5.08 -6.60
#